data_AF-A0A6B8VWQ6-F1
#
_entry.id   AF-A0A6B8VWQ6-F1
#
_cell.length_a   1.000
_cell.length_b   1.000
_cell.length_c   1.000
_cell.angle_alpha   90.00
_cell.angle_beta   90.00
_cell.angle_gamma   90.00
#
_symmetry.space_group_name_H-M   'P 1'
#
loop_
_entity.id
_entity.type
_entity.pdbx_description
1 polymer ?
#
loop_
_entity_poly.entity_id
_entity_poly.type
_entity_poly.pdbx_seq_one_letter_code
_entity_poly.pdbx_strand_id
1 'polypeptide(L)'
;MRTWTATDLRLTDREWTIGIIDGPNMSQLGKRDPTKYGSITWDELDAKNRSWGEKLGVKIISLVSNHDGEILDWIHQHSDDVDAWMVNPAGLQTYAEGIRQAFEMSGKPYAETHFANTVRHFAQSSPHIRLESGLTSQAQSLVMGLRHQSYLSSLVGITLHLDEQHLDPDN
;
A
#
# COMPACT_ATOMS: atom_id res chain seq x y z
N MET A 1 16.33 30.83 0.67
CA MET A 1 16.39 29.41 0.26
C MET A 1 14.99 28.86 0.43
N ARG A 2 14.31 28.44 -0.64
CA ARG A 2 12.91 27.96 -0.56
C ARG A 2 12.92 26.53 -0.03
N THR A 3 12.25 26.29 1.10
CA THR A 3 12.06 24.95 1.65
C THR A 3 10.92 24.30 0.89
N TRP A 4 11.19 23.19 0.20
CA TRP A 4 10.16 22.38 -0.43
C TRP A 4 9.50 21.48 0.62
N THR A 5 8.18 21.42 0.58
CA THR A 5 7.31 20.58 1.42
C THR A 5 6.69 19.47 0.56
N ALA A 6 6.16 18.43 1.19
CA ALA A 6 5.50 17.34 0.45
C ALA A 6 4.27 17.83 -0.34
N THR A 7 3.58 18.86 0.16
CA THR A 7 2.48 19.56 -0.54
C THR A 7 2.94 20.30 -1.79
N ASP A 8 4.20 20.74 -1.89
CA ASP A 8 4.71 21.36 -3.11
C ASP A 8 4.82 20.35 -4.28
N LEU A 9 4.68 19.05 -4.01
CA LEU A 9 4.58 18.02 -5.05
C LEU A 9 3.16 17.84 -5.58
N ARG A 10 2.14 18.19 -4.79
CA ARG A 10 0.72 18.02 -5.18
C ARG A 10 0.40 18.90 -6.38
N LEU A 11 -0.44 18.40 -7.28
CA LEU A 11 -0.92 19.16 -8.43
C LEU A 11 -2.30 19.79 -8.15
N THR A 12 -3.00 19.32 -7.10
CA THR A 12 -4.30 19.82 -6.70
C THR A 12 -4.41 19.95 -5.18
N ASP A 13 -5.33 20.80 -4.71
CA ASP A 13 -5.70 20.92 -3.30
C ASP A 13 -6.82 19.94 -2.89
N ARG A 14 -7.17 18.98 -3.76
CA ARG A 14 -8.25 18.03 -3.48
C ARG A 14 -7.85 17.10 -2.35
N GLU A 15 -8.75 16.94 -1.37
CA GLU A 15 -8.60 15.92 -0.35
C GLU A 15 -8.99 14.56 -0.93
N TRP A 16 -8.05 13.63 -0.92
CA TRP A 16 -8.25 12.24 -1.33
C TRP A 16 -8.39 11.33 -0.11
N THR A 17 -9.15 10.25 -0.22
CA THR A 17 -9.17 9.17 0.77
C THR A 17 -8.48 7.93 0.22
N ILE A 18 -7.46 7.43 0.91
CA ILE A 18 -6.71 6.25 0.52
C ILE A 18 -6.89 5.14 1.57
N GLY A 19 -7.31 3.97 1.09
CA GLY A 19 -7.37 2.77 1.91
C GLY A 19 -6.05 2.00 1.89
N ILE A 20 -5.51 1.66 3.06
CA ILE A 20 -4.29 0.85 3.20
C ILE A 20 -4.65 -0.54 3.72
N ILE A 21 -4.24 -1.58 3.00
CA ILE A 21 -4.46 -2.97 3.39
C ILE A 21 -3.13 -3.66 3.63
N ASP A 22 -2.98 -4.22 4.82
CA ASP A 22 -1.87 -5.06 5.21
C ASP A 22 -2.32 -6.51 5.41
N GLY A 23 -1.73 -7.41 4.64
CA GLY A 23 -2.05 -8.83 4.66
C GLY A 23 -1.43 -9.61 5.82
N PRO A 24 -1.43 -10.96 5.72
CA PRO A 24 -1.09 -11.83 6.82
C PRO A 24 0.30 -11.59 7.41
N ASN A 25 0.37 -11.73 8.73
CA ASN A 25 1.53 -11.54 9.60
C ASN A 25 2.03 -10.09 9.74
N MET A 26 1.46 -9.11 9.04
CA MET A 26 1.84 -7.70 9.22
C MET A 26 1.51 -7.18 10.63
N SER A 27 0.45 -7.69 11.26
CA SER A 27 0.12 -7.44 12.68
C SER A 27 1.18 -7.94 13.67
N GLN A 28 2.20 -8.68 13.18
CA GLN A 28 3.32 -9.17 13.98
C GLN A 28 4.62 -8.36 13.78
N LEU A 29 4.58 -7.25 13.04
CA LEU A 29 5.69 -6.30 12.98
C LEU A 29 6.12 -5.88 14.40
N GLY A 30 7.43 -5.71 14.59
CA GLY A 30 8.03 -5.35 15.89
C GLY A 30 8.13 -6.48 16.92
N LYS A 31 7.50 -7.65 16.70
CA LYS A 31 7.56 -8.80 17.63
C LYS A 31 8.73 -9.76 17.40
N ARG A 32 9.43 -9.61 16.28
CA ARG A 32 10.61 -10.42 15.92
C ARG A 32 11.89 -9.74 16.39
N ASP A 33 13.01 -10.48 16.34
CA ASP A 33 14.34 -9.97 16.65
C ASP A 33 14.60 -8.59 15.97
N PRO A 34 14.63 -7.49 16.75
CA PRO A 34 14.71 -6.14 16.22
C PRO A 34 15.99 -5.91 15.40
N THR A 35 17.06 -6.63 15.72
CA THR A 35 18.35 -6.50 15.04
C THR A 35 18.30 -6.95 13.57
N LYS A 36 17.33 -7.82 13.22
CA LYS A 36 17.14 -8.35 11.88
C LYS A 36 15.98 -7.67 11.14
N TYR A 37 14.87 -7.43 11.83
CA TYR A 37 13.61 -7.04 11.19
C TYR A 37 13.23 -5.58 11.42
N GLY A 38 13.96 -4.86 12.28
CA GLY A 38 13.58 -3.53 12.75
C GLY A 38 12.58 -3.61 13.91
N SER A 39 12.44 -2.52 14.65
CA SER A 39 11.59 -2.46 15.85
C SER A 39 10.19 -1.89 15.61
N ILE A 40 9.90 -1.39 14.40
CA ILE A 40 8.63 -0.73 14.13
C ILE A 40 7.47 -1.71 14.26
N THR A 41 6.45 -1.35 15.03
CA THR A 41 5.20 -2.11 15.13
C THR A 41 4.25 -1.77 13.99
N TRP A 42 3.18 -2.55 13.83
CA TRP A 42 2.14 -2.19 12.86
C TRP A 42 1.43 -0.89 13.25
N ASP A 43 1.10 -0.71 14.53
CA ASP A 43 0.45 0.51 15.02
C ASP A 43 1.32 1.77 14.77
N GLU A 44 2.64 1.65 14.93
CA GLU A 44 3.57 2.75 14.62
C GLU A 44 3.67 3.03 13.12
N LEU A 45 3.56 2.01 12.27
CA LEU A 45 3.52 2.16 10.83
C LEU A 45 2.21 2.83 10.39
N ASP A 46 1.07 2.40 10.93
CA ASP A 46 -0.24 3.00 10.66
C ASP A 46 -0.28 4.48 11.08
N ALA A 47 0.20 4.78 12.28
CA ALA A 47 0.30 6.16 12.77
C ALA A 47 1.21 7.03 11.87
N LYS A 48 2.30 6.48 11.35
CA LYS A 48 3.15 7.17 10.37
C LYS A 48 2.42 7.44 9.07
N ASN A 49 1.71 6.45 8.52
CA ASN A 49 0.95 6.60 7.29
C ASN A 49 -0.13 7.69 7.42
N ARG A 50 -0.87 7.70 8.54
CA ARG A 50 -1.85 8.75 8.85
C ARG A 50 -1.18 10.12 8.93
N SER A 51 -0.07 10.25 9.65
CA SER A 51 0.67 11.51 9.77
C SER A 51 1.24 12.00 8.43
N TRP A 52 1.67 11.09 7.55
CA TRP A 52 2.10 11.45 6.19
C TRP A 52 0.93 11.86 5.31
N GLY A 53 -0.21 11.17 5.41
CA GLY A 53 -1.46 11.55 4.74
C GLY A 53 -1.89 12.96 5.12
N GLU A 54 -1.94 13.28 6.41
CA GLU A 54 -2.26 14.63 6.90
C GLU A 54 -1.33 15.69 6.30
N LYS A 55 -0.02 15.42 6.25
CA LYS A 55 0.97 16.33 5.64
C LYS A 55 0.83 16.45 4.13
N LEU A 56 0.20 15.49 3.47
CA LEU A 56 -0.06 15.49 2.03
C LEU A 56 -1.46 16.02 1.70
N GLY A 57 -2.34 16.26 2.67
CA GLY A 57 -3.75 16.58 2.42
C GLY A 57 -4.56 15.36 1.96
N VAL A 58 -4.30 14.20 2.56
CA VAL A 58 -4.93 12.91 2.24
C VAL A 58 -5.43 12.24 3.52
N LYS A 59 -6.66 11.76 3.49
CA LYS A 59 -7.25 10.94 4.56
C LYS A 59 -6.85 9.48 4.38
N ILE A 60 -6.45 8.83 5.48
CA ILE A 60 -6.09 7.41 5.48
C ILE A 60 -7.10 6.60 6.29
N ILE A 61 -7.60 5.51 5.70
CA ILE A 61 -8.25 4.40 6.42
C ILE A 61 -7.39 3.15 6.23
N SER A 62 -7.37 2.26 7.22
CA SER A 62 -6.45 1.12 7.19
C SER A 62 -7.04 -0.14 7.79
N LEU A 63 -6.58 -1.27 7.26
CA LEU A 63 -6.87 -2.62 7.73
C LEU A 63 -5.56 -3.41 7.78
N VAL A 64 -5.38 -4.18 8.85
CA VAL A 64 -4.44 -5.31 8.87
C VAL A 64 -5.20 -6.58 9.18
N SER A 65 -5.04 -7.61 8.36
CA SER A 65 -5.73 -8.87 8.57
C SER A 65 -4.89 -10.08 8.15
N ASN A 66 -5.12 -11.19 8.85
CA ASN A 66 -4.61 -12.51 8.49
C ASN A 66 -5.63 -13.33 7.68
N HIS A 67 -6.81 -12.78 7.40
CA HIS A 67 -7.94 -13.49 6.81
C HIS A 67 -8.32 -12.85 5.48
N ASP A 68 -8.17 -13.61 4.39
CA ASP A 68 -8.51 -13.16 3.04
C ASP A 68 -9.97 -12.68 2.95
N GLY A 69 -10.90 -13.39 3.59
CA GLY A 69 -12.32 -13.00 3.63
C GLY A 69 -12.55 -11.62 4.23
N GLU A 70 -11.84 -11.28 5.32
CA GLU A 70 -11.95 -9.95 5.94
C GLU A 70 -11.38 -8.86 5.03
N ILE A 71 -10.29 -9.15 4.29
CA ILE A 71 -9.73 -8.22 3.30
C ILE A 71 -10.74 -7.98 2.16
N LEU A 72 -11.37 -9.05 1.64
CA LEU A 72 -12.38 -8.96 0.59
C LEU A 72 -13.60 -8.14 1.04
N ASP A 73 -14.15 -8.48 2.21
CA ASP A 73 -15.31 -7.79 2.77
C ASP A 73 -15.00 -6.30 2.98
N TRP A 74 -13.79 -5.98 3.45
CA TRP A 74 -13.38 -4.61 3.68
C TRP A 74 -13.23 -3.80 2.38
N ILE A 75 -12.66 -4.40 1.32
CA ILE A 75 -12.59 -3.78 -0.01
C ILE A 75 -14.01 -3.50 -0.52
N HIS A 76 -14.91 -4.48 -0.48
CA HIS A 76 -16.29 -4.29 -0.93
C HIS A 76 -17.03 -3.21 -0.13
N GLN A 77 -16.82 -3.17 1.19
CA GLN A 77 -17.48 -2.21 2.06
C GLN A 77 -17.04 -0.76 1.81
N HIS A 78 -15.75 -0.54 1.53
CA HIS A 78 -15.17 0.81 1.51
C HIS A 78 -14.83 1.31 0.10
N SER A 79 -15.13 0.54 -0.96
CA SER A 79 -14.83 0.94 -2.35
C SER A 79 -15.46 2.29 -2.73
N ASP A 80 -16.65 2.60 -2.23
CA ASP A 80 -17.31 3.89 -2.50
C ASP A 80 -16.72 5.05 -1.67
N ASP A 81 -16.03 4.75 -0.57
CA ASP A 81 -15.49 5.72 0.38
C ASP A 81 -14.03 6.11 0.10
N VAL A 82 -13.35 5.40 -0.80
CA VAL A 82 -11.94 5.64 -1.15
C VAL A 82 -11.76 6.04 -2.61
N ASP A 83 -10.68 6.77 -2.85
CA ASP A 83 -10.25 7.19 -4.18
C ASP A 83 -9.15 6.28 -4.73
N ALA A 84 -8.33 5.67 -3.87
CA ALA A 84 -7.32 4.68 -4.24
C ALA A 84 -6.98 3.72 -3.08
N TRP A 85 -6.23 2.67 -3.41
CA TRP A 85 -5.72 1.72 -2.43
C TRP A 85 -4.19 1.65 -2.41
N MET A 86 -3.66 1.29 -1.24
CA MET A 86 -2.31 0.76 -1.10
C MET A 86 -2.42 -0.63 -0.48
N VAL A 87 -1.79 -1.63 -1.09
CA VAL A 87 -1.91 -3.02 -0.63
C VAL A 87 -0.56 -3.67 -0.45
N ASN A 88 -0.33 -4.18 0.74
CA ASN A 88 0.73 -5.12 1.04
C ASN A 88 0.12 -6.51 1.18
N PRO A 89 0.11 -7.35 0.13
CA PRO A 89 -0.50 -8.67 0.22
C PRO A 89 0.26 -9.61 1.16
N ALA A 90 1.50 -9.28 1.54
CA ALA A 90 2.36 -10.10 2.39
C ALA A 90 2.36 -11.58 1.95
N GLY A 91 1.95 -12.50 2.83
CA GLY A 91 1.90 -13.93 2.52
C GLY A 91 0.92 -14.33 1.40
N LEU A 92 0.01 -13.45 0.99
CA LEU A 92 -0.97 -13.71 -0.06
C LEU A 92 -0.47 -13.35 -1.45
N GLN A 93 0.71 -12.74 -1.57
CA GLN A 93 1.23 -12.20 -2.83
C GLN A 93 1.05 -13.16 -4.02
N THR A 94 1.33 -14.46 -3.85
CA THR A 94 1.26 -15.46 -4.93
C THR A 94 -0.12 -16.11 -5.14
N TYR A 95 -1.09 -15.91 -4.24
CA TYR A 95 -2.40 -16.57 -4.27
C TYR A 95 -3.59 -15.59 -4.21
N ALA A 96 -3.33 -14.29 -4.31
CA ALA A 96 -4.28 -13.20 -4.12
C ALA A 96 -5.30 -13.01 -5.28
N GLU A 97 -5.71 -14.06 -5.99
CA GLU A 97 -6.62 -13.94 -7.14
C GLU A 97 -7.99 -13.37 -6.76
N GLY A 98 -8.56 -13.79 -5.62
CA GLY A 98 -9.81 -13.21 -5.11
C GLY A 98 -9.66 -11.72 -4.77
N ILE A 99 -8.54 -11.34 -4.16
CA ILE A 99 -8.24 -9.94 -3.81
C ILE A 99 -8.03 -9.11 -5.08
N ARG A 100 -7.35 -9.68 -6.09
CA ARG A 100 -7.17 -9.07 -7.40
C ARG A 100 -8.53 -8.71 -8.01
N GLN A 101 -9.46 -9.66 -8.02
CA GLN A 101 -10.82 -9.44 -8.53
C GLN A 101 -11.58 -8.40 -7.70
N ALA A 102 -11.42 -8.37 -6.38
CA ALA A 102 -12.04 -7.34 -5.53
C ALA A 102 -11.54 -5.92 -5.88
N PHE A 103 -10.24 -5.75 -6.15
CA PHE A 103 -9.72 -4.47 -6.63
C PHE A 103 -10.25 -4.10 -8.02
N GLU A 104 -10.31 -5.07 -8.93
CA GLU A 104 -10.90 -4.87 -10.27
C GLU A 104 -12.37 -4.41 -10.17
N MET A 105 -13.16 -5.03 -9.29
CA MET A 105 -14.55 -4.66 -9.02
C MET A 105 -14.68 -3.30 -8.34
N SER A 106 -13.72 -2.90 -7.50
CA SER A 106 -13.73 -1.58 -6.85
C SER A 106 -13.65 -0.43 -7.86
N GLY A 107 -13.05 -0.67 -9.03
CA GLY A 107 -12.80 0.37 -10.04
C GLY A 107 -11.82 1.46 -9.58
N LYS A 108 -11.11 1.27 -8.47
CA LYS A 108 -10.15 2.23 -7.91
C LYS A 108 -8.71 1.83 -8.24
N PRO A 109 -7.83 2.78 -8.57
CA PRO A 109 -6.41 2.49 -8.75
C PRO A 109 -5.77 2.03 -7.43
N TYR A 110 -4.74 1.19 -7.52
CA TYR A 110 -3.99 0.78 -6.34
C TYR A 110 -2.48 0.68 -6.56
N ALA A 111 -1.73 0.85 -5.47
CA ALA A 111 -0.29 0.64 -5.41
C ALA A 111 0.04 -0.63 -4.60
N GLU A 112 0.77 -1.56 -5.20
CA GLU A 112 1.31 -2.72 -4.46
C GLU A 112 2.55 -2.29 -3.68
N THR A 113 2.51 -2.48 -2.36
CA THR A 113 3.47 -1.91 -1.41
C THR A 113 4.00 -3.01 -0.51
N HIS A 114 5.30 -3.30 -0.58
CA HIS A 114 5.93 -4.31 0.25
C HIS A 114 6.90 -3.69 1.24
N PHE A 115 6.73 -4.00 2.52
CA PHE A 115 7.67 -3.58 3.56
C PHE A 115 9.09 -4.14 3.32
N ALA A 116 9.18 -5.40 2.89
CA ALA A 116 10.44 -6.07 2.59
C ALA A 116 10.65 -6.20 1.08
N ASN A 117 11.88 -6.49 0.66
CA ASN A 117 12.14 -6.91 -0.71
C ASN A 117 11.79 -8.40 -0.83
N THR A 118 10.57 -8.69 -1.28
CA THR A 118 10.05 -10.06 -1.36
C THR A 118 10.79 -10.90 -2.39
N VAL A 119 11.20 -10.30 -3.51
CA VAL A 119 12.04 -10.96 -4.54
C VAL A 119 13.34 -11.49 -3.92
N ARG A 120 14.06 -10.64 -3.17
CA ARG A 120 15.29 -11.05 -2.46
C ARG A 120 15.00 -12.13 -1.44
N HIS A 121 13.91 -12.02 -0.69
CA HIS A 121 13.54 -13.02 0.32
C HIS A 121 13.31 -14.39 -0.32
N PHE A 122 12.49 -14.48 -1.36
CA PHE A 122 12.20 -15.74 -2.06
C PHE A 122 13.44 -16.32 -2.73
N ALA A 123 14.29 -15.50 -3.36
CA ALA A 123 15.54 -15.97 -3.92
C ALA A 123 16.47 -16.65 -2.89
N GLN A 124 16.36 -16.27 -1.61
CA GLN A 124 17.16 -16.83 -0.52
C GLN A 124 16.48 -18.00 0.20
N SER A 125 15.18 -17.91 0.48
CA SER A 125 14.44 -18.90 1.28
C SER A 125 13.82 -20.00 0.43
N SER A 126 13.46 -19.70 -0.81
CA SER A 126 12.69 -20.57 -1.71
C SER A 126 13.13 -20.40 -3.18
N PRO A 127 14.41 -20.65 -3.52
CA PRO A 127 14.98 -20.32 -4.85
C PRO A 127 14.31 -21.05 -6.04
N HIS A 128 13.53 -22.10 -5.77
CA HIS A 128 12.76 -22.85 -6.77
C HIS A 128 11.38 -22.24 -7.04
N ILE A 129 10.93 -21.27 -6.23
CA ILE A 129 9.68 -20.56 -6.43
C ILE A 129 9.96 -19.34 -7.31
N ARG A 130 9.29 -19.27 -8.45
CA ARG A 130 9.21 -18.03 -9.24
C ARG A 130 8.18 -17.14 -8.57
N LEU A 131 8.65 -16.05 -7.96
CA LEU A 131 7.77 -15.09 -7.32
C LEU A 131 7.07 -14.26 -8.40
N GLU A 132 5.77 -14.51 -8.56
CA GLU A 132 4.86 -13.68 -9.34
C GLU A 132 3.73 -13.25 -8.41
N SER A 133 3.48 -11.94 -8.32
CA SER A 133 2.37 -11.42 -7.55
C SER A 133 1.09 -11.51 -8.37
N GLY A 134 0.03 -12.01 -7.76
CA GLY A 134 -1.32 -11.94 -8.34
C GLY A 134 -1.83 -10.50 -8.47
N LEU A 135 -1.20 -9.52 -7.80
CA LEU A 135 -1.67 -8.13 -7.81
C LEU A 135 -0.84 -7.21 -8.73
N THR A 136 0.43 -7.54 -9.03
CA THR A 136 1.32 -6.56 -9.69
C THR A 136 0.84 -6.15 -11.09
N SER A 137 0.20 -7.06 -11.81
CA SER A 137 -0.24 -6.84 -13.20
C SER A 137 -1.32 -5.77 -13.36
N GLN A 138 -2.08 -5.46 -12.31
CA GLN A 138 -3.13 -4.44 -12.29
C GLN A 138 -2.78 -3.24 -11.38
N ALA A 139 -1.65 -3.29 -10.68
CA ALA A 139 -1.20 -2.19 -9.83
C ALA A 139 -0.66 -1.03 -10.66
N GLN A 140 -0.93 0.21 -10.25
CA GLN A 140 -0.34 1.41 -10.84
C GLN A 140 1.17 1.52 -10.54
N SER A 141 1.59 0.96 -9.41
CA SER A 141 2.99 0.93 -9.01
C SER A 141 3.29 -0.25 -8.09
N LEU A 142 4.56 -0.64 -8.06
CA LEU A 142 5.11 -1.62 -7.14
C LEU A 142 6.30 -1.00 -6.41
N VAL A 143 6.18 -0.85 -5.09
CA VAL A 143 7.26 -0.35 -4.23
C VAL A 143 7.62 -1.41 -3.21
N MET A 144 8.89 -1.79 -3.11
CA MET A 144 9.32 -2.85 -2.19
C MET A 144 10.67 -2.59 -1.53
N GLY A 145 10.84 -3.07 -0.30
CA GLY A 145 12.15 -3.21 0.34
C GLY A 145 12.71 -1.97 1.03
N LEU A 146 11.98 -0.86 1.06
CA LEU A 146 12.37 0.35 1.76
C LEU A 146 11.76 0.44 3.17
N ARG A 147 11.18 -0.66 3.67
CA ARG A 147 10.51 -0.73 4.99
C ARG A 147 9.33 0.24 5.03
N HIS A 148 9.16 1.01 6.11
CA HIS A 148 8.12 2.02 6.21
C HIS A 148 8.21 3.09 5.12
N GLN A 149 9.40 3.34 4.53
CA GLN A 149 9.53 4.29 3.43
C GLN A 149 8.86 3.79 2.15
N SER A 150 8.66 2.47 1.98
CA SER A 150 7.87 1.95 0.86
C SER A 150 6.44 2.48 0.90
N TYR A 151 5.86 2.62 2.09
CA TYR A 151 4.51 3.18 2.25
C TYR A 151 4.48 4.66 1.93
N LEU A 152 5.46 5.45 2.40
CA LEU A 152 5.54 6.86 2.05
C LEU A 152 5.68 7.05 0.52
N SER A 153 6.57 6.29 -0.12
CA SER A 153 6.76 6.34 -1.57
C SER A 153 5.49 5.97 -2.34
N SER A 154 4.80 4.90 -1.94
CA SER A 154 3.52 4.52 -2.53
C SER A 154 2.44 5.57 -2.31
N LEU A 155 2.35 6.13 -1.10
CA LEU A 155 1.39 7.18 -0.75
C LEU A 155 1.58 8.42 -1.62
N VAL A 156 2.82 8.90 -1.75
CA VAL A 156 3.12 10.03 -2.63
C VAL A 156 2.77 9.68 -4.08
N GLY A 157 3.26 8.54 -4.59
CA GLY A 157 3.05 8.15 -5.99
C GLY A 157 1.58 8.03 -6.37
N ILE A 158 0.77 7.32 -5.56
CA ILE A 158 -0.65 7.14 -5.85
C ILE A 158 -1.45 8.44 -5.69
N THR A 159 -1.05 9.31 -4.76
CA THR A 159 -1.68 10.63 -4.58
C THR A 159 -1.45 11.51 -5.81
N LEU A 160 -0.23 11.54 -6.33
CA LEU A 160 0.08 12.31 -7.55
C LEU A 160 -0.62 11.73 -8.78
N HIS A 161 -0.73 10.40 -8.87
CA HIS A 161 -1.51 9.75 -9.91
C HIS A 161 -2.99 10.19 -9.88
N LEU A 162 -3.60 10.26 -8.69
CA LEU A 162 -4.98 10.77 -8.54
C LEU A 162 -5.11 12.26 -8.92
N ASP A 163 -4.14 13.07 -8.51
CA ASP A 163 -4.08 14.48 -8.89
C ASP A 163 -4.02 14.65 -10.42
N GLU A 164 -3.19 13.88 -11.11
CA GLU A 164 -3.09 13.88 -12.58
C GLU A 164 -4.41 13.46 -13.23
N GLN A 165 -5.00 12.33 -12.82
CA GLN A 165 -6.28 11.86 -13.35
C GLN A 165 -7.43 12.85 -13.11
N HIS A 166 -7.38 13.61 -12.02
CA HIS A 166 -8.38 14.63 -11.75
C HIS A 166 -8.26 15.83 -12.70
N LEU A 167 -7.03 16.22 -13.04
CA LEU A 167 -6.75 17.33 -13.94
C LEU A 167 -6.92 16.96 -15.42
N ASP A 168 -6.62 15.71 -15.76
CA ASP A 168 -6.71 15.17 -17.12
C ASP A 168 -7.35 13.75 -17.10
N PRO A 169 -8.70 13.68 -17.10
CA PRO A 169 -9.42 12.40 -17.02
C PRO A 169 -9.29 11.51 -18.26
N ASP A 170 -8.81 12.06 -19.37
CA ASP A 170 -8.72 11.37 -20.67
C ASP A 170 -7.36 10.66 -20.88
N ASN A 171 -6.43 10.76 -19.90
CA ASN A 171 -5.09 10.18 -19.91
C ASN A 171 -4.99 8.85 -19.16
#